data_AF-A0A4Q9Q4F5-F1
#
_entry.id   AF-A0A4Q9Q4F5-F1
#
_cell.length_a   1.000
_cell.length_b   1.000
_cell.length_c   1.000
_cell.angle_alpha   90.00
_cell.angle_beta   90.00
_cell.angle_gamma   90.00
#
_symmetry.space_group_name_H-M   'P 1'
#
loop_
_entity.id
_entity.type
_entity.pdbx_description
1 polymer ?
#
loop_
_entity_poly.entity_id
_entity_poly.type
_entity_poly.pdbx_seq_one_letter_code
_entity_poly.pdbx_strand_id
1 'polypeptide(L)' 'ICPGRHFAERTLFLNIARVLHTFNITPALDDRGQPVVIEPRMKNALVSGPVDCRCTIKPRSARAEAIIREVSSDPFEGRP' A
#
# COMPACT_ATOMS: atom_id res chain seq x y z
N ILE A 1 -14.32 -24.24 -0.65
CA ILE A 1 -13.06 -23.67 -1.23
C ILE A 1 -13.44 -22.46 -2.09
N CYS A 2 -12.79 -21.30 -1.91
CA CYS A 2 -13.04 -20.12 -2.75
C CYS A 2 -12.49 -20.34 -4.17
N PRO A 3 -13.32 -20.25 -5.23
CA PRO A 3 -12.85 -20.45 -6.61
C PRO A 3 -11.86 -19.36 -7.05
N GLY A 4 -11.95 -18.17 -6.46
CA GLY A 4 -11.07 -17.03 -6.76
C GLY A 4 -9.69 -17.07 -6.09
N ARG A 5 -9.38 -18.06 -5.22
CA ARG A 5 -8.15 -18.06 -4.40
C ARG A 5 -6.86 -17.89 -5.20
N HIS A 6 -6.74 -18.57 -6.34
CA HIS A 6 -5.51 -18.55 -7.13
C HIS A 6 -5.33 -17.22 -7.88
N PHE A 7 -6.44 -16.62 -8.32
CA PHE A 7 -6.41 -15.28 -8.89
C PHE A 7 -6.06 -14.25 -7.81
N ALA A 8 -6.69 -14.35 -6.63
CA ALA A 8 -6.44 -13.46 -5.50
C ALA A 8 -4.97 -13.53 -5.04
N GLU A 9 -4.40 -14.72 -4.85
CA GLU A 9 -3.01 -14.92 -4.44
C GLU A 9 -2.03 -14.31 -5.45
N ARG A 10 -2.21 -14.55 -6.75
CA ARG A 10 -1.33 -14.03 -7.80
C ARG A 10 -1.41 -12.52 -7.91
N THR A 11 -2.62 -11.96 -7.92
CA THR A 11 -2.83 -10.52 -8.01
C THR A 11 -2.31 -9.81 -6.76
N LEU A 12 -2.55 -10.37 -5.58
CA LEU A 12 -2.03 -9.83 -4.32
C LEU A 12 -0.50 -9.82 -4.30
N PHE A 13 0.13 -10.93 -4.68
CA PHE A 13 1.59 -11.01 -4.75
C PHE A 13 2.18 -9.96 -5.70
N LEU A 14 1.61 -9.84 -6.91
CA LEU A 14 2.08 -8.89 -7.89
C LEU A 14 1.91 -7.45 -7.44
N ASN A 15 0.77 -7.12 -6.82
CA ASN A 15 0.52 -5.79 -6.27
C ASN A 15 1.48 -5.46 -5.13
N ILE A 16 1.70 -6.39 -4.20
CA ILE A 16 2.67 -6.22 -3.11
C ILE A 16 4.07 -6.01 -3.70
N ALA A 17 4.50 -6.83 -4.65
CA ALA A 17 5.82 -6.70 -5.27
C ALA A 17 5.98 -5.35 -5.99
N ARG A 18 4.95 -4.87 -6.70
CA ARG A 18 4.97 -3.56 -7.38
C ARG A 18 5.05 -2.40 -6.39
N VAL A 19 4.23 -2.43 -5.34
CA VAL A 19 4.26 -1.42 -4.27
C VAL A 19 5.63 -1.42 -3.59
N LEU A 20 6.12 -2.61 -3.21
CA LEU A 20 7.44 -2.78 -2.63
C LEU A 20 8.58 -2.56 -3.62
N HIS A 21 8.36 -2.43 -4.91
CA HIS A 21 9.39 -2.04 -5.88
C HIS A 21 9.47 -0.50 -5.99
N THR A 22 8.34 0.18 -5.89
CA THR A 22 8.17 1.61 -6.17
C THR A 22 8.26 2.49 -4.94
N PHE A 23 7.91 1.98 -3.75
CA PHE A 23 7.86 2.74 -2.51
C PHE A 23 8.75 2.15 -1.41
N ASN A 24 9.23 3.04 -0.54
CA ASN A 24 9.72 2.70 0.78
C ASN A 24 8.56 2.82 1.77
N ILE A 25 8.25 1.72 2.45
CA ILE A 25 7.24 1.65 3.50
C ILE A 25 7.97 1.57 4.83
N THR A 26 7.75 2.55 5.70
CA THR A 26 8.36 2.61 7.04
C THR A 26 7.28 2.88 8.09
N PRO A 27 7.57 2.67 9.38
CA PRO A 27 6.64 3.08 10.43
C PRO A 27 6.22 4.55 10.29
N ALA A 28 5.01 4.86 10.76
CA ALA A 28 4.62 6.25 10.99
C ALA A 28 5.53 6.85 12.06
N LEU A 29 5.79 8.16 11.99
CA LEU A 29 6.55 8.88 13.00
C LEU A 29 5.59 9.65 13.91
N ASP A 30 5.90 9.74 15.20
CA ASP A 30 5.20 10.60 16.14
C ASP A 30 5.67 12.07 16.04
N ASP A 31 5.12 12.94 16.89
CA ASP A 31 5.46 14.37 16.95
C ASP A 31 6.94 14.64 17.29
N ARG A 32 7.66 13.63 17.79
CA ARG A 32 9.08 13.67 18.14
C ARG A 32 9.96 12.97 17.09
N GLY A 33 9.39 12.57 15.96
CA GLY A 33 10.08 11.88 14.88
C GLY A 33 10.45 10.43 15.19
N GLN A 34 9.87 9.80 16.21
CA GLN A 34 10.15 8.42 16.57
C GLN A 34 9.17 7.44 15.90
N PRO A 35 9.64 6.24 15.49
CA PRO A 35 8.76 5.21 14.94
C PRO A 35 7.64 4.81 15.90
N VAL A 36 6.40 4.92 15.45
CA VAL A 36 5.22 4.41 16.15
C VAL A 36 5.20 2.88 16.02
N VAL A 37 5.26 2.18 17.14
CA VAL A 37 5.13 0.72 17.18
C VAL A 37 3.67 0.34 16.96
N ILE A 38 3.41 -0.46 15.93
CA ILE A 38 2.07 -0.97 15.62
C ILE A 38 1.90 -2.33 16.29
N GLU A 39 0.85 -2.47 17.08
CA GLU A 39 0.45 -3.78 17.57
C GLU A 39 -0.36 -4.53 16.50
N PRO A 40 -0.06 -5.82 16.23
CA PRO A 40 -0.73 -6.61 15.19
C PRO A 40 -2.12 -7.07 15.64
N ARG A 41 -3.02 -6.11 15.90
CA ARG A 41 -4.42 -6.36 16.28
C ARG A 41 -5.32 -6.35 15.05
N MET A 42 -6.22 -7.33 14.98
CA MET A 42 -7.21 -7.46 13.90
C MET A 42 -8.61 -7.13 14.40
N LYS A 43 -9.41 -6.48 13.55
CA LYS A 43 -10.83 -6.22 13.80
C LYS A 43 -11.58 -7.55 13.77
N ASN A 44 -12.46 -7.73 14.75
CA ASN A 44 -13.44 -8.82 14.76
C ASN A 44 -14.70 -8.35 14.02
N ALA A 45 -14.71 -8.52 12.70
CA ALA A 45 -15.79 -8.10 11.82
C ALA A 45 -15.94 -9.13 10.68
N LEU A 46 -17.04 -9.05 9.93
CA LEU A 46 -17.32 -9.93 8.78
C LEU A 46 -16.16 -9.96 7.76
N VAL A 47 -15.51 -8.82 7.57
CA VAL A 47 -14.21 -8.70 6.87
C VAL A 47 -13.17 -8.31 7.90
N SER A 48 -12.22 -9.21 8.18
CA SER A 48 -11.13 -8.95 9.12
C SER A 48 -10.06 -8.08 8.46
N GLY A 49 -9.56 -7.09 9.20
CA GLY A 49 -8.49 -6.19 8.79
C GLY A 49 -7.76 -5.63 10.00
N PRO A 50 -6.58 -5.02 9.81
CA PRO A 50 -5.82 -4.45 10.92
C PRO A 50 -6.61 -3.33 11.62
N VAL A 51 -6.48 -3.26 12.94
CA VAL A 51 -7.03 -2.14 13.74
C VAL A 51 -6.24 -0.87 13.45
N ASP A 52 -4.92 -1.00 13.32
CA ASP A 52 -4.00 0.08 12.97
C ASP A 52 -3.05 -0.41 11.85
N CYS A 53 -2.89 0.43 10.83
CA CYS A 53 -1.99 0.20 9.70
C CYS A 53 -1.22 1.47 9.30
N ARG A 54 -1.10 2.44 10.23
CA ARG A 54 -0.41 3.70 9.98
C ARG A 54 1.04 3.46 9.58
N CYS A 55 1.43 3.93 8.41
CA CYS A 55 2.77 3.83 7.90
C CYS A 55 3.10 5.07 7.06
N THR A 56 4.38 5.28 6.83
CA THR A 56 4.86 6.26 5.87
C THR A 56 5.12 5.53 4.55
N ILE A 57 4.58 6.06 3.46
CA ILE A 57 4.82 5.55 2.10
C ILE A 57 5.46 6.68 1.29
N LYS A 58 6.69 6.48 0.84
CA LYS A 58 7.44 7.46 0.04
C LYS A 58 7.98 6.80 -1.22
N PRO A 59 8.02 7.48 -2.38
CA PRO A 59 8.69 6.94 -3.56
C PRO A 59 10.12 6.50 -3.23
N ARG A 60 10.52 5.34 -3.75
CA ARG A 60 11.85 4.79 -3.47
C ARG A 60 12.98 5.61 -4.10
N SER A 61 12.69 6.28 -5.21
CA SER A 61 13.66 7.09 -5.95
C SER A 61 12.97 8.25 -6.68
N ALA A 62 13.74 9.27 -7.04
CA ALA A 62 13.25 10.40 -7.86
C ALA A 62 12.67 9.93 -9.20
N ARG A 63 13.24 8.87 -9.80
CA ARG A 63 12.69 8.26 -11.02
C ARG A 63 11.32 7.63 -10.78
N ALA A 64 11.16 6.90 -9.67
CA ALA A 64 9.87 6.32 -9.32
C ALA A 64 8.83 7.42 -9.09
N GLU A 65 9.21 8.51 -8.41
CA GLU A 65 8.34 9.67 -8.22
C GLU A 65 7.93 10.33 -9.54
N ALA A 66 8.87 10.55 -10.46
CA ALA A 66 8.57 11.12 -11.77
C ALA A 66 7.55 10.28 -12.55
N ILE A 67 7.76 8.96 -12.62
CA ILE A 67 6.83 8.04 -13.31
C ILE A 67 5.43 8.08 -12.67
N ILE A 68 5.34 8.10 -11.33
CA ILE A 68 4.06 8.18 -10.63
C ILE A 68 3.32 9.47 -10.98
N ARG A 69 4.04 10.61 -11.03
CA ARG A 69 3.45 11.91 -11.36
C ARG A 69 3.03 12.02 -12.82
N GLU A 70 3.79 11.45 -13.74
CA GLU A 70 3.44 11.39 -15.18
C GLU A 70 2.12 10.65 -15.41
N VAL A 71 1.90 9.51 -14.74
CA VAL A 71 0.65 8.75 -14.84
C VAL A 71 -0.55 9.53 -14.30
N SER A 72 -0.37 10.31 -13.23
CA SER A 72 -1.46 11.10 -12.64
C SER A 72 -1.92 12.30 -13.48
N SER A 73 -1.18 12.63 -14.55
CA SER A 73 -1.50 13.71 -15.48
C SER A 73 -2.22 13.25 -16.75
N ASP A 74 -2.66 11.98 -16.84
CA ASP A 74 -3.40 11.47 -17.99
C ASP A 74 -4.86 12.02 -18.01
N PRO A 75 -5.28 12.77 -19.05
CA PRO A 75 -6.63 13.35 -19.14
C PRO A 75 -7.78 12.32 -19.27
N PHE A 76 -7.51 11.02 -19.22
CA PHE A 76 -8.52 9.96 -19.37
C PHE A 76 -9.03 9.35 -18.06
N GLU A 77 -8.53 9.76 -16.89
CA GLU A 77 -9.05 9.34 -15.58
C GLU A 77 -10.40 10.05 -15.28
N GLY A 78 -11.48 9.63 -15.97
CA GLY A 78 -12.81 10.24 -15.78
C GLY A 78 -13.88 9.99 -16.86
N ARG A 79 -13.77 8.97 -17.72
CA ARG A 79 -14.90 8.59 -18.60
C ARG A 79 -15.71 7.43 -17.98
N PRO A 80 -17.05 7.49 -18.02
CA PRO A 80 -17.93 6.54 -17.34
C PRO A 80 -17.79 5.11 -17.85
#